data_AF-A0A8H7XM84-F1
#
_entry.id   AF-A0A8H7XM84-F1
#
_cell.length_a   1.000
_cell.length_b   1.000
_cell.length_c   1.000
_cell.angle_alpha   90.00
_cell.angle_beta   90.00
_cell.angle_gamma   90.00
#
_symmetry.space_group_name_H-M   'P 1'
#
loop_
_entity.id
_entity.type
_entity.pdbx_description
1 polymer ?
#
loop_
_entity_poly.entity_id
_entity_poly.type
_entity_poly.pdbx_seq_one_letter_code
_entity_poly.pdbx_strand_id
1 'polypeptide(L)'
;MVASKRFLTSVLIAVTYSSVASAFQAKEDAFSHSTHRVRHISRELTVETYHPESSYETFTEGLAPRDYELDARAPRDLNSTALAFVQDRLGVDASSVGFKSGYTDRREKFAWVKQYHRGIPFVNAVANVAWKDDKVVAFGNSFVKPKTIAASRPTIPASSIIAKVEAAFDGKYNNWPISLNYLARPDGSAALVHAVQVQNEEVNSWFEVYVDAHSGEILSVTDFVAEATYKVLPLHKRAITEGLETVVDPQDTLASPSGWHSTGTTSFTTTEGNNVVSYKSSVSSTTSQSSSDLVFNYTYSPADAPSATANLNAARVNAFYIINAVHDLAYRYGFTETAFNFQQNNFGKGGKANDRVRISVQDSSGTNNANFATPADGQSGQCRMYIWTYTTPNRDGSLENDIIVHEMTHGITNRMTGGGTGSCLQTTEAGGLGEGWSDALASWTEQKSGTITDFVLGDYVTNNPKGIRTNPYSTSKTTNPLTYGSIKSLTAVHRIGEVWANTLHNVYAALVAEHGWSATAKTNPDGTEGNIVYLHLFLDALRLQPCNPTFLTARTAWIQADANRYGGANKCLLWKAFASRGLGVNAANKVDNFDVPAGC
;
A
#
# COMPACT_ATOMS: atom_id res chain seq x y z
N MET A 1 63.96 10.51 56.18
CA MET A 1 63.61 11.89 55.77
C MET A 1 63.48 11.90 54.25
N VAL A 2 62.25 12.13 53.78
CA VAL A 2 61.82 12.66 52.47
C VAL A 2 62.49 12.14 51.17
N ALA A 3 61.68 11.36 50.45
CA ALA A 3 61.42 11.33 48.99
C ALA A 3 62.57 11.34 47.97
N SER A 4 62.61 10.30 47.12
CA SER A 4 62.73 10.45 45.66
C SER A 4 62.47 9.12 44.94
N LYS A 5 61.33 9.05 44.23
CA LYS A 5 61.15 8.52 42.87
C LYS A 5 62.12 7.42 42.38
N ARG A 6 61.60 6.20 42.25
CA ARG A 6 61.31 5.46 40.99
C ARG A 6 61.55 3.96 41.12
N PHE A 7 60.66 3.24 40.44
CA PHE A 7 60.81 1.91 39.85
C PHE A 7 60.32 0.71 40.68
N LEU A 8 59.40 -0.03 40.05
CA LEU A 8 58.82 -1.33 40.42
C LEU A 8 57.64 -1.35 41.41
N THR A 9 56.45 -1.03 40.89
CA THR A 9 55.25 -1.85 41.20
C THR A 9 54.23 -1.71 40.06
N SER A 10 54.26 -2.66 39.12
CA SER A 10 53.20 -2.90 38.12
C SER A 10 52.35 -4.11 38.50
N VAL A 11 52.22 -4.40 39.79
CA VAL A 11 51.35 -5.47 40.29
C VAL A 11 50.58 -4.89 41.48
N LEU A 12 49.26 -4.92 41.38
CA LEU A 12 48.26 -4.45 42.36
C LEU A 12 48.19 -2.93 42.59
N ILE A 13 47.40 -2.25 41.76
CA ILE A 13 46.25 -1.39 42.14
C ILE A 13 45.58 -0.98 40.82
N ALA A 14 44.70 -1.84 40.34
CA ALA A 14 43.68 -1.55 39.32
C ALA A 14 42.40 -2.33 39.68
N VAL A 15 42.09 -2.35 40.98
CA VAL A 15 40.81 -2.82 41.52
C VAL A 15 40.14 -1.60 42.10
N THR A 16 39.36 -0.87 41.30
CA THR A 16 38.21 -0.02 41.70
C THR A 16 37.59 0.83 40.57
N TYR A 17 38.10 0.82 39.32
CA TYR A 17 37.41 1.48 38.19
C TYR A 17 37.57 0.73 36.86
N SER A 18 37.31 -0.58 36.85
CA SER A 18 36.85 -1.24 35.63
C SER A 18 35.34 -1.17 35.63
N SER A 19 34.82 -0.28 34.78
CA SER A 19 33.47 -0.34 34.24
C SER A 19 33.05 -1.80 34.12
N VAL A 20 32.04 -2.18 34.91
CA VAL A 20 31.24 -3.35 34.61
C VAL A 20 30.59 -2.99 33.28
N ALA A 21 31.21 -3.41 32.18
CA ALA A 21 30.44 -3.71 31.00
C ALA A 21 29.54 -4.87 31.46
N SER A 22 28.39 -4.51 32.01
CA SER A 22 27.22 -5.33 31.83
C SER A 22 27.12 -5.46 30.33
N ALA A 23 27.61 -6.57 29.80
CA ALA A 23 27.14 -7.05 28.53
C ALA A 23 25.62 -7.06 28.69
N PHE A 24 24.98 -6.02 28.16
CA PHE A 24 23.61 -6.09 27.78
C PHE A 24 23.64 -7.18 26.70
N GLN A 25 23.53 -8.44 27.12
CA GLN A 25 22.93 -9.46 26.28
C GLN A 25 21.52 -8.92 26.07
N ALA A 26 21.38 -8.06 25.05
CA ALA A 26 20.14 -7.95 24.34
C ALA A 26 19.78 -9.40 24.03
N LYS A 27 18.78 -9.92 24.74
CA LYS A 27 18.09 -11.10 24.28
C LYS A 27 17.56 -10.71 22.91
N GLU A 28 18.25 -11.18 21.88
CA GLU A 28 17.71 -11.22 20.53
C GLU A 28 16.49 -12.15 20.60
N ASP A 29 15.35 -11.62 21.03
CA ASP A 29 14.07 -12.12 20.55
C ASP A 29 13.98 -11.63 19.09
N ALA A 30 14.73 -12.30 18.24
CA ALA A 30 14.88 -11.95 16.84
C ALA A 30 13.54 -12.18 16.16
N PHE A 31 12.89 -11.09 15.76
CA PHE A 31 11.78 -11.11 14.82
C PHE A 31 12.21 -11.92 13.58
N SER A 32 11.74 -13.16 13.50
CA SER A 32 12.06 -14.04 12.38
C SER A 32 10.88 -14.08 11.44
N HIS A 33 11.12 -13.76 10.16
CA HIS A 33 10.11 -13.86 9.10
C HIS A 33 9.53 -15.28 8.95
N SER A 34 10.18 -16.32 9.51
CA SER A 34 9.67 -17.69 9.49
C SER A 34 8.66 -17.99 10.61
N THR A 35 8.58 -17.16 11.66
CA THR A 35 7.78 -17.46 12.86
C THR A 35 6.95 -16.29 13.37
N HIS A 36 7.23 -15.06 12.95
CA HIS A 36 6.56 -13.85 13.44
C HIS A 36 5.94 -13.04 12.29
N ARG A 37 4.80 -12.40 12.56
CA ARG A 37 4.17 -11.42 11.67
C ARG A 37 3.44 -10.35 12.48
N VAL A 38 3.73 -9.08 12.18
CA VAL A 38 2.98 -7.94 12.72
C VAL A 38 1.75 -7.69 11.85
N ARG A 39 0.58 -7.53 12.48
CA ARG A 39 -0.70 -7.23 11.83
C ARG A 39 -1.20 -5.88 12.32
N HIS A 40 -1.48 -4.96 11.39
CA HIS A 40 -2.14 -3.69 11.67
C HIS A 40 -3.64 -3.88 11.46
N ILE A 41 -4.38 -4.03 12.55
CA ILE A 41 -5.82 -4.36 12.51
C ILE A 41 -6.66 -3.09 12.45
N SER A 42 -6.29 -2.08 13.22
CA SER A 42 -6.92 -0.77 13.20
C SER A 42 -5.88 0.29 13.54
N ARG A 43 -6.27 1.57 13.44
CA ARG A 43 -5.40 2.71 13.80
C ARG A 43 -4.82 2.58 15.22
N GLU A 44 -5.53 1.92 16.12
CA GLU A 44 -5.17 1.79 17.54
C GLU A 44 -4.73 0.37 17.93
N LEU A 45 -4.87 -0.63 17.04
CA LEU A 45 -4.55 -2.02 17.33
C LEU A 45 -3.54 -2.60 16.33
N THR A 46 -2.37 -2.93 16.86
CA THR A 46 -1.35 -3.72 16.18
C THR A 46 -1.11 -4.99 16.99
N VAL A 47 -1.13 -6.15 16.33
CA VAL A 47 -0.96 -7.46 16.97
C VAL A 47 0.22 -8.17 16.34
N GLU A 48 1.21 -8.56 17.15
CA GLU A 48 2.28 -9.44 16.71
C GLU A 48 1.86 -10.90 16.90
N THR A 49 1.86 -11.65 15.80
CA THR A 49 1.46 -13.06 15.76
C THR A 49 2.69 -13.96 15.73
N TYR A 50 2.63 -15.08 16.44
CA TYR A 50 3.70 -16.07 16.52
C TYR A 50 3.21 -17.47 16.12
N HIS A 51 3.98 -18.10 15.26
CA HIS A 51 3.85 -19.50 14.87
C HIS A 51 5.15 -20.24 15.18
N PRO A 52 5.10 -21.39 15.87
CA PRO A 52 6.28 -22.21 16.10
C PRO A 52 6.97 -22.58 14.79
N GLU A 53 8.30 -22.65 14.86
CA GLU A 53 9.11 -23.11 13.73
C GLU A 53 8.64 -24.51 13.30
N SER A 54 8.51 -24.69 11.99
CA SER A 54 8.07 -25.96 11.41
C SER A 54 9.27 -26.73 10.87
N SER A 55 9.25 -28.04 11.07
CA SER A 55 10.17 -28.99 10.44
C SER A 55 9.45 -29.82 9.39
N TYR A 56 10.17 -30.23 8.36
CA TYR A 56 9.64 -31.05 7.27
C TYR A 56 10.66 -32.08 6.81
N GLU A 57 10.20 -33.32 6.67
CA GLU A 57 10.99 -34.48 6.31
C GLU A 57 10.33 -35.24 5.15
N THR A 58 11.15 -35.81 4.27
CA THR A 58 10.70 -36.68 3.17
C THR A 58 11.48 -37.98 3.16
N PHE A 59 10.82 -39.10 2.84
CA PHE A 59 11.40 -40.43 2.85
C PHE A 59 11.35 -41.06 1.45
N THR A 60 12.48 -41.07 0.75
CA THR A 60 12.57 -41.50 -0.67
C THR A 60 12.05 -42.91 -0.92
N GLU A 61 12.33 -43.86 -0.02
CA GLU A 61 11.87 -45.26 -0.13
C GLU A 61 10.54 -45.54 0.61
N GLY A 62 10.06 -44.54 1.36
CA GLY A 62 8.94 -44.60 2.29
C GLY A 62 9.22 -45.45 3.54
N LEU A 63 8.72 -45.01 4.70
CA LEU A 63 8.79 -45.78 5.95
C LEU A 63 7.61 -46.75 6.05
N ALA A 64 7.88 -48.03 6.25
CA ALA A 64 6.86 -49.06 6.39
C ALA A 64 6.18 -48.99 7.76
N PRO A 65 4.93 -49.52 7.91
CA PRO A 65 4.24 -49.53 9.20
C PRO A 65 4.93 -50.31 10.34
N ARG A 66 6.00 -51.06 10.04
CA ARG A 66 6.81 -51.76 11.05
C ARG A 66 7.93 -50.89 11.63
N ASP A 67 8.14 -49.71 11.04
CA ASP A 67 9.21 -48.79 11.42
C ASP A 67 8.80 -47.85 12.57
N TYR A 68 7.57 -47.99 13.10
CA TYR A 68 7.05 -47.29 14.28
C TYR A 68 6.09 -48.18 15.06
N GLU A 69 6.09 -48.07 16.40
CA GLU A 69 5.32 -48.94 17.27
C GLU A 69 3.83 -48.57 17.29
N LEU A 70 2.97 -49.48 16.83
CA LEU A 70 1.53 -49.46 17.09
C LEU A 70 1.24 -50.37 18.30
N ASP A 71 0.41 -49.91 19.25
CA ASP A 71 -0.16 -50.79 20.28
C ASP A 71 -0.80 -52.00 19.58
N ALA A 72 -0.47 -53.21 20.05
CA ALA A 72 -0.98 -54.47 19.47
C ALA A 72 -2.51 -54.55 19.43
N ARG A 73 -3.20 -53.75 20.24
CA ARG A 73 -4.67 -53.67 20.32
C ARG A 73 -5.26 -52.48 19.54
N ALA A 74 -4.43 -51.56 19.02
CA ALA A 74 -4.92 -50.41 18.27
C ALA A 74 -5.41 -50.80 16.87
N PRO A 75 -6.55 -50.24 16.40
CA PRO A 75 -6.98 -50.41 15.01
C PRO A 75 -5.90 -49.94 14.03
N ARG A 76 -5.79 -50.59 12.86
CA ARG A 76 -4.86 -50.16 11.79
C ARG A 76 -5.55 -49.22 10.79
N ASP A 77 -6.31 -48.27 11.30
CA ASP A 77 -6.92 -47.20 10.50
C ASP A 77 -5.98 -45.99 10.39
N LEU A 78 -6.35 -45.03 9.54
CA LEU A 78 -5.56 -43.82 9.28
C LEU A 78 -5.33 -42.99 10.55
N ASN A 79 -6.30 -42.93 11.45
CA ASN A 79 -6.22 -42.17 12.69
C ASN A 79 -5.18 -42.77 13.63
N SER A 80 -5.37 -44.05 13.98
CA SER A 80 -4.51 -44.76 14.93
C SER A 80 -3.07 -44.85 14.41
N THR A 81 -2.90 -45.05 13.10
CA THR A 81 -1.59 -45.10 12.43
C THR A 81 -0.90 -43.74 12.43
N ALA A 82 -1.62 -42.65 12.15
CA ALA A 82 -1.08 -41.30 12.21
C ALA A 82 -0.64 -40.93 13.63
N LEU A 83 -1.47 -41.23 14.63
CA LEU A 83 -1.15 -40.95 16.03
C LEU A 83 0.07 -41.72 16.49
N ALA A 84 0.17 -43.01 16.18
CA ALA A 84 1.34 -43.81 16.56
C ALA A 84 2.62 -43.30 15.91
N PHE A 85 2.58 -42.98 14.60
CA PHE A 85 3.73 -42.43 13.91
C PHE A 85 4.20 -41.10 14.51
N VAL A 86 3.29 -40.17 14.80
CA VAL A 86 3.64 -38.87 15.39
C VAL A 86 4.21 -39.03 16.81
N GLN A 87 3.65 -39.94 17.62
CA GLN A 87 4.14 -40.24 18.97
C GLN A 87 5.57 -40.77 18.94
N ASP A 88 5.82 -41.78 18.11
CA ASP A 88 7.13 -42.40 17.95
C ASP A 88 8.15 -41.39 17.42
N ARG A 89 7.82 -40.69 16.32
CA ARG A 89 8.75 -39.79 15.64
C ARG A 89 9.13 -38.58 16.48
N LEU A 90 8.21 -38.04 17.29
CA LEU A 90 8.46 -36.87 18.13
C LEU A 90 8.81 -37.21 19.59
N GLY A 91 8.68 -38.47 20.00
CA GLY A 91 8.86 -38.92 21.38
C GLY A 91 7.90 -38.22 22.34
N VAL A 92 6.60 -38.22 22.00
CA VAL A 92 5.55 -37.54 22.77
C VAL A 92 4.48 -38.52 23.25
N ASP A 93 3.88 -38.25 24.42
CA ASP A 93 2.90 -39.13 25.04
C ASP A 93 1.58 -39.18 24.25
N ALA A 94 0.87 -40.31 24.29
CA ALA A 94 -0.45 -40.48 23.66
C ALA A 94 -1.47 -39.39 24.06
N SER A 95 -1.44 -38.94 25.32
CA SER A 95 -2.32 -37.87 25.81
C SER A 95 -1.97 -36.47 25.28
N SER A 96 -0.81 -36.32 24.63
CA SER A 96 -0.31 -35.05 24.08
C SER A 96 -0.57 -34.90 22.57
N VAL A 97 -1.22 -35.90 21.96
CA VAL A 97 -1.57 -35.89 20.54
C VAL A 97 -3.04 -36.23 20.34
N GLY A 98 -3.64 -35.68 19.29
CA GLY A 98 -5.00 -36.01 18.93
C GLY A 98 -5.24 -35.83 17.44
N PHE A 99 -5.93 -36.79 16.84
CA PHE A 99 -6.20 -36.79 15.42
C PHE A 99 -7.22 -35.71 15.09
N LYS A 100 -6.90 -34.88 14.10
CA LYS A 100 -7.76 -33.78 13.67
C LYS A 100 -8.61 -34.17 12.47
N SER A 101 -7.96 -34.70 11.43
CA SER A 101 -8.60 -35.08 10.18
C SER A 101 -7.65 -35.90 9.33
N GLY A 102 -8.20 -36.55 8.31
CA GLY A 102 -7.41 -37.22 7.30
C GLY A 102 -8.30 -37.80 6.21
N TYR A 103 -7.71 -38.11 5.07
CA TYR A 103 -8.39 -38.78 3.96
C TYR A 103 -7.44 -39.70 3.21
N THR A 104 -8.02 -40.57 2.39
CA THR A 104 -7.30 -41.46 1.47
C THR A 104 -7.72 -41.11 0.05
N ASP A 105 -6.75 -40.87 -0.82
CA ASP A 105 -6.96 -40.71 -2.26
C ASP A 105 -6.16 -41.77 -3.01
N ARG A 106 -6.86 -42.80 -3.51
CA ARG A 106 -6.27 -43.96 -4.19
C ARG A 106 -5.18 -44.64 -3.35
N ARG A 107 -3.92 -44.37 -3.67
CA ARG A 107 -2.72 -44.96 -3.04
C ARG A 107 -2.08 -44.01 -2.04
N GLU A 108 -2.61 -42.80 -1.90
CA GLU A 108 -2.07 -41.77 -1.02
C GLU A 108 -3.00 -41.59 0.19
N LYS A 109 -2.41 -41.32 1.35
CA LYS A 109 -3.15 -40.98 2.56
C LYS A 109 -2.56 -39.74 3.18
N PHE A 110 -3.40 -38.93 3.80
CA PHE A 110 -3.01 -37.70 4.47
C PHE A 110 -3.69 -37.65 5.82
N ALA A 111 -2.94 -37.35 6.87
CA ALA A 111 -3.46 -37.17 8.21
C ALA A 111 -2.88 -35.91 8.85
N TRP A 112 -3.73 -35.22 9.62
CA TRP A 112 -3.35 -34.09 10.45
C TRP A 112 -3.60 -34.41 11.91
N VAL A 113 -2.60 -34.13 12.74
CA VAL A 113 -2.58 -34.37 14.18
C VAL A 113 -2.32 -33.04 14.87
N LYS A 114 -3.01 -32.80 15.98
CA LYS A 114 -2.79 -31.63 16.83
C LYS A 114 -2.05 -32.04 18.11
N GLN A 115 -1.24 -31.12 18.64
CA GLN A 115 -0.71 -31.24 19.99
C GLN A 115 -1.81 -30.92 21.01
N TYR A 116 -1.82 -31.62 22.14
CA TYR A 116 -2.75 -31.47 23.25
C TYR A 116 -2.02 -31.31 24.57
N HIS A 117 -2.65 -30.61 25.51
CA HIS A 117 -2.30 -30.64 26.93
C HIS A 117 -3.58 -30.73 27.75
N ARG A 118 -3.70 -31.77 28.59
CA ARG A 118 -4.90 -32.03 29.44
C ARG A 118 -6.22 -32.01 28.66
N GLY A 119 -6.22 -32.58 27.45
CA GLY A 119 -7.41 -32.64 26.59
C GLY A 119 -7.74 -31.34 25.85
N ILE A 120 -6.93 -30.29 25.99
CA ILE A 120 -7.08 -29.02 25.27
C ILE A 120 -6.06 -28.97 24.13
N PRO A 121 -6.47 -28.74 22.87
CA PRO A 121 -5.56 -28.68 21.74
C PRO A 121 -4.78 -27.36 21.70
N PHE A 122 -3.62 -27.38 21.05
CA PHE A 122 -2.92 -26.16 20.65
C PHE A 122 -3.45 -25.62 19.31
N VAL A 123 -3.53 -24.30 19.16
CA VAL A 123 -3.95 -23.65 17.90
C VAL A 123 -2.83 -23.64 16.86
N ASN A 124 -1.59 -23.40 17.30
CA ASN A 124 -0.42 -23.20 16.43
C ASN A 124 0.61 -24.35 16.49
N ALA A 125 0.25 -25.53 17.03
CA ALA A 125 1.11 -26.71 17.05
C ALA A 125 0.41 -27.92 16.40
N VAL A 126 0.80 -28.21 15.16
CA VAL A 126 0.18 -29.23 14.31
C VAL A 126 1.25 -30.12 13.67
N ALA A 127 0.83 -31.30 13.25
CA ALA A 127 1.64 -32.24 12.51
C ALA A 127 0.85 -32.81 11.34
N ASN A 128 1.52 -33.10 10.22
CA ASN A 128 0.94 -33.72 9.05
C ASN A 128 1.78 -34.92 8.61
N VAL A 129 1.12 -36.01 8.27
CA VAL A 129 1.76 -37.24 7.81
C VAL A 129 1.16 -37.59 6.45
N ALA A 130 2.01 -37.91 5.48
CA ALA A 130 1.59 -38.34 4.16
C ALA A 130 2.12 -39.74 3.87
N TRP A 131 1.26 -40.61 3.34
CA TRP A 131 1.62 -41.96 2.90
C TRP A 131 1.43 -42.13 1.40
N LYS A 132 2.23 -43.00 0.79
CA LYS A 132 2.03 -43.54 -0.55
C LYS A 132 2.27 -45.04 -0.53
N ASP A 133 1.33 -45.81 -1.07
CA ASP A 133 1.38 -47.28 -1.06
C ASP A 133 1.62 -47.85 0.36
N ASP A 134 0.91 -47.31 1.36
CA ASP A 134 1.00 -47.63 2.79
C ASP A 134 2.34 -47.32 3.48
N LYS A 135 3.26 -46.62 2.81
CA LYS A 135 4.51 -46.14 3.41
C LYS A 135 4.46 -44.65 3.67
N VAL A 136 4.94 -44.19 4.83
CA VAL A 136 5.08 -42.75 5.11
C VAL A 136 6.14 -42.17 4.18
N VAL A 137 5.77 -41.18 3.37
CA VAL A 137 6.66 -40.52 2.42
C VAL A 137 7.01 -39.09 2.81
N ALA A 138 6.21 -38.46 3.66
CA ALA A 138 6.51 -37.14 4.20
C ALA A 138 5.93 -36.92 5.59
N PHE A 139 6.62 -36.11 6.38
CA PHE A 139 6.21 -35.71 7.71
C PHE A 139 6.56 -34.24 7.96
N GLY A 140 5.58 -33.45 8.39
CA GLY A 140 5.80 -32.08 8.85
C GLY A 140 5.25 -31.90 10.27
N ASN A 141 5.89 -31.06 11.07
CA ASN A 141 5.35 -30.68 12.38
C ASN A 141 5.86 -29.34 12.89
N SER A 142 5.08 -28.72 13.77
CA SER A 142 5.38 -27.50 14.53
C SER A 142 5.15 -27.70 16.04
N PHE A 143 5.32 -28.92 16.54
CA PHE A 143 5.07 -29.24 17.95
C PHE A 143 6.05 -28.53 18.87
N VAL A 144 5.57 -28.09 20.02
CA VAL A 144 6.36 -27.32 20.99
C VAL A 144 6.56 -28.07 22.29
N LYS A 145 7.61 -27.70 23.03
CA LYS A 145 7.81 -28.12 24.43
C LYS A 145 7.82 -26.88 25.32
N PRO A 146 6.64 -26.34 25.72
CA PRO A 146 6.58 -25.11 26.49
C PRO A 146 7.30 -25.25 27.83
N LYS A 147 8.04 -24.21 28.23
CA LYS A 147 8.70 -24.10 29.54
C LYS A 147 7.67 -23.94 30.66
N THR A 148 6.59 -23.22 30.37
CA THR A 148 5.46 -22.96 31.27
C THR A 148 4.15 -23.07 30.50
N ILE A 149 3.11 -23.58 31.16
CA ILE A 149 1.78 -23.76 30.56
C ILE A 149 0.75 -23.17 31.53
N ALA A 150 -0.13 -22.31 31.03
CA ALA A 150 -1.21 -21.69 31.80
C ALA A 150 -2.21 -22.74 32.33
N ALA A 151 -2.91 -22.38 33.41
CA ALA A 151 -3.92 -23.25 34.01
C ALA A 151 -5.02 -23.59 32.99
N SER A 152 -5.43 -24.86 32.93
CA SER A 152 -6.39 -25.36 31.93
C SER A 152 -7.85 -24.93 32.16
N ARG A 153 -8.13 -24.26 33.28
CA ARG A 153 -9.49 -23.80 33.64
C ARG A 153 -9.57 -22.28 33.40
N PRO A 154 -10.35 -21.80 32.42
CA PRO A 154 -10.45 -20.37 32.15
C PRO A 154 -11.07 -19.63 33.34
N THR A 155 -10.59 -18.43 33.64
CA THR A 155 -11.18 -17.53 34.65
C THR A 155 -12.09 -16.47 34.03
N ILE A 156 -12.02 -16.28 32.71
CA ILE A 156 -12.90 -15.41 31.93
C ILE A 156 -13.86 -16.25 31.09
N PRO A 157 -15.19 -15.97 31.13
CA PRO A 157 -16.16 -16.63 30.26
C PRO A 157 -15.93 -16.35 28.76
N ALA A 158 -16.13 -17.37 27.91
CA ALA A 158 -16.00 -17.23 26.45
C ALA A 158 -16.92 -16.15 25.85
N SER A 159 -18.13 -15.98 26.38
CA SER A 159 -19.07 -14.98 25.85
C SER A 159 -18.69 -13.54 26.20
N SER A 160 -17.94 -13.31 27.28
CA SER A 160 -17.60 -11.95 27.71
C SER A 160 -16.52 -11.29 26.85
N ILE A 161 -15.82 -12.05 26.00
CA ILE A 161 -14.80 -11.50 25.10
C ILE A 161 -15.37 -10.96 23.78
N ILE A 162 -16.60 -11.34 23.41
CA ILE A 162 -17.20 -11.04 22.10
C ILE A 162 -17.22 -9.54 21.82
N ALA A 163 -17.84 -8.75 22.71
CA ALA A 163 -17.97 -7.30 22.51
C ALA A 163 -16.61 -6.60 22.40
N LYS A 164 -15.59 -7.09 23.12
CA LYS A 164 -14.23 -6.55 23.04
C LYS A 164 -13.62 -6.84 21.67
N VAL A 165 -13.76 -8.06 21.17
CA VAL A 165 -13.20 -8.44 19.87
C VAL A 165 -13.94 -7.76 18.72
N GLU A 166 -15.27 -7.67 18.77
CA GLU A 166 -16.07 -6.93 17.78
C GLU A 166 -15.64 -5.47 17.69
N ALA A 167 -15.45 -4.79 18.84
CA ALA A 167 -14.99 -3.40 18.86
C ALA A 167 -13.54 -3.24 18.38
N ALA A 168 -12.66 -4.18 18.75
CA ALA A 168 -11.24 -4.12 18.42
C ALA A 168 -10.94 -4.37 16.93
N PHE A 169 -11.76 -5.19 16.27
CA PHE A 169 -11.57 -5.62 14.88
C PHE A 169 -12.60 -5.01 13.91
N ASP A 170 -13.46 -4.11 14.40
CA ASP A 170 -14.58 -3.52 13.64
C ASP A 170 -15.38 -4.59 12.88
N GLY A 171 -15.71 -5.68 13.58
CA GLY A 171 -16.33 -6.86 13.00
C GLY A 171 -17.48 -7.39 13.84
N LYS A 172 -18.20 -8.37 13.30
CA LYS A 172 -19.30 -9.07 13.98
C LYS A 172 -18.94 -10.51 14.25
N TYR A 173 -19.28 -10.99 15.45
CA TYR A 173 -19.19 -12.40 15.77
C TYR A 173 -20.08 -13.19 14.81
N ASN A 174 -19.47 -14.09 14.04
CA ASN A 174 -20.13 -14.80 12.94
C ASN A 174 -20.90 -16.05 13.39
N ASN A 175 -21.18 -16.19 14.70
CA ASN A 175 -21.78 -17.37 15.32
C ASN A 175 -20.97 -18.67 15.22
N TRP A 176 -19.71 -18.62 14.79
CA TRP A 176 -18.84 -19.80 14.81
C TRP A 176 -18.50 -20.20 16.26
N PRO A 177 -18.52 -21.49 16.63
CA PRO A 177 -18.28 -21.89 18.02
C PRO A 177 -16.95 -21.38 18.58
N ILE A 178 -17.02 -20.68 19.73
CA ILE A 178 -15.83 -20.26 20.46
C ILE A 178 -15.17 -21.51 21.06
N SER A 179 -13.89 -21.70 20.80
CA SER A 179 -13.15 -22.87 21.27
C SER A 179 -12.06 -22.49 22.27
N LEU A 180 -11.83 -23.36 23.25
CA LEU A 180 -10.76 -23.20 24.24
C LEU A 180 -9.54 -23.97 23.75
N ASN A 181 -8.39 -23.29 23.68
CA ASN A 181 -7.17 -23.85 23.13
C ASN A 181 -5.93 -23.36 23.90
N TYR A 182 -4.79 -24.01 23.69
CA TYR A 182 -3.48 -23.46 24.05
C TYR A 182 -2.83 -22.74 22.86
N LEU A 183 -2.16 -21.63 23.12
CA LEU A 183 -1.36 -20.86 22.16
C LEU A 183 0.10 -20.86 22.63
N ALA A 184 0.99 -21.44 21.85
CA ALA A 184 2.43 -21.34 22.10
C ALA A 184 2.90 -19.90 21.83
N ARG A 185 3.81 -19.38 22.67
CA ARG A 185 4.31 -18.00 22.63
C ARG A 185 5.82 -17.96 22.40
N PRO A 186 6.37 -16.84 21.88
CA PRO A 186 7.79 -16.72 21.54
C PRO A 186 8.72 -16.81 22.76
N ASP A 187 8.23 -16.45 23.95
CA ASP A 187 8.97 -16.60 25.22
C ASP A 187 9.14 -18.07 25.67
N GLY A 188 8.51 -19.01 24.95
CA GLY A 188 8.49 -20.43 25.24
C GLY A 188 7.38 -20.84 26.21
N SER A 189 6.43 -19.96 26.54
CA SER A 189 5.24 -20.29 27.33
C SER A 189 4.07 -20.75 26.45
N ALA A 190 3.03 -21.31 27.07
CA ALA A 190 1.74 -21.58 26.43
C ALA A 190 0.60 -20.91 27.22
N ALA A 191 -0.12 -20.01 26.56
CA ALA A 191 -1.29 -19.34 27.11
C ALA A 191 -2.56 -20.15 26.83
N LEU A 192 -3.52 -20.15 27.75
CA LEU A 192 -4.86 -20.67 27.50
C LEU A 192 -5.66 -19.54 26.84
N VAL A 193 -6.26 -19.80 25.67
CA VAL A 193 -6.97 -18.79 24.88
C VAL A 193 -8.36 -19.25 24.48
N HIS A 194 -9.29 -18.29 24.42
CA HIS A 194 -10.53 -18.43 23.67
C HIS A 194 -10.26 -18.01 22.22
N ALA A 195 -10.55 -18.89 21.26
CA ALA A 195 -10.52 -18.60 19.84
C ALA A 195 -11.94 -18.22 19.39
N VAL A 196 -12.12 -16.96 18.95
CA VAL A 196 -13.40 -16.41 18.50
C VAL A 196 -13.25 -15.85 17.09
N GLN A 197 -14.25 -16.07 16.24
CA GLN A 197 -14.24 -15.53 14.89
C GLN A 197 -15.08 -14.28 14.76
N VAL A 198 -14.54 -13.26 14.11
CA VAL A 198 -15.24 -12.03 13.76
C VAL A 198 -15.07 -11.75 12.28
N GLN A 199 -16.14 -11.27 11.65
CA GLN A 199 -16.19 -11.00 10.23
C GLN A 199 -16.82 -9.63 9.99
N ASN A 200 -16.27 -8.88 9.04
CA ASN A 200 -16.91 -7.68 8.50
C ASN A 200 -17.15 -7.90 7.00
N GLU A 201 -18.41 -8.07 6.61
CA GLU A 201 -18.80 -8.30 5.22
C GLU A 201 -18.68 -7.04 4.35
N GLU A 202 -18.75 -5.83 4.94
CA GLU A 202 -18.64 -4.57 4.20
C GLU A 202 -17.23 -4.36 3.65
N VAL A 203 -16.21 -4.76 4.42
CA VAL A 203 -14.79 -4.62 4.05
C VAL A 203 -14.12 -5.96 3.73
N ASN A 204 -14.90 -7.04 3.59
CA ASN A 204 -14.42 -8.40 3.32
C ASN A 204 -13.30 -8.86 4.27
N SER A 205 -13.41 -8.59 5.58
CA SER A 205 -12.44 -9.07 6.57
C SER A 205 -12.98 -10.26 7.36
N TRP A 206 -12.12 -11.21 7.73
CA TRP A 206 -12.49 -12.35 8.56
C TRP A 206 -11.30 -12.82 9.39
N PHE A 207 -11.42 -12.71 10.71
CA PHE A 207 -10.36 -13.06 11.66
C PHE A 207 -10.81 -14.14 12.63
N GLU A 208 -9.90 -15.03 13.03
CA GLU A 208 -9.97 -15.81 14.26
C GLU A 208 -9.01 -15.22 15.29
N VAL A 209 -9.57 -14.68 16.36
CA VAL A 209 -8.87 -13.91 17.39
C VAL A 209 -8.63 -14.78 18.62
N TYR A 210 -7.41 -14.78 19.13
CA TYR A 210 -7.01 -15.56 20.30
C TYR A 210 -6.87 -14.66 21.52
N VAL A 211 -7.84 -14.76 22.43
CA VAL A 211 -7.92 -13.94 23.64
C VAL A 211 -7.51 -14.76 24.86
N ASP A 212 -6.58 -14.26 25.67
CA ASP A 212 -6.14 -14.91 26.90
C ASP A 212 -7.34 -15.18 27.82
N ALA A 213 -7.50 -16.44 28.22
CA ALA A 213 -8.65 -16.91 28.97
C ALA A 213 -8.60 -16.54 30.46
N HIS A 214 -7.54 -15.84 30.90
CA HIS A 214 -7.35 -15.37 32.26
C HIS A 214 -7.31 -13.84 32.39
N SER A 215 -6.66 -13.14 31.47
CA SER A 215 -6.52 -11.68 31.46
C SER A 215 -7.50 -10.98 30.51
N GLY A 216 -7.97 -11.69 29.47
CA GLY A 216 -8.83 -11.12 28.43
C GLY A 216 -8.05 -10.31 27.39
N GLU A 217 -6.72 -10.35 27.43
CA GLU A 217 -5.84 -9.71 26.45
C GLU A 217 -5.91 -10.40 25.09
N ILE A 218 -5.87 -9.65 23.99
CA ILE A 218 -5.75 -10.24 22.65
C ILE A 218 -4.27 -10.59 22.45
N LEU A 219 -3.96 -11.88 22.34
CA LEU A 219 -2.57 -12.36 22.27
C LEU A 219 -2.09 -12.64 20.84
N SER A 220 -3.00 -12.97 19.93
CA SER A 220 -2.70 -13.30 18.55
C SER A 220 -3.97 -13.27 17.70
N VAL A 221 -3.81 -13.38 16.39
CA VAL A 221 -4.90 -13.46 15.42
C VAL A 221 -4.49 -14.32 14.23
N THR A 222 -5.43 -15.08 13.67
CA THR A 222 -5.35 -15.65 12.33
C THR A 222 -6.28 -14.86 11.42
N ASP A 223 -5.74 -14.34 10.33
CA ASP A 223 -6.50 -13.69 9.28
C ASP A 223 -6.85 -14.73 8.22
N PHE A 224 -8.13 -14.89 7.92
CA PHE A 224 -8.64 -15.81 6.91
C PHE A 224 -8.77 -15.18 5.53
N VAL A 225 -8.51 -13.87 5.42
CA VAL A 225 -8.55 -13.14 4.16
C VAL A 225 -7.14 -12.99 3.61
N ALA A 226 -7.02 -13.19 2.31
CA ALA A 226 -5.78 -13.02 1.57
C ALA A 226 -5.48 -11.52 1.38
N GLU A 227 -4.30 -11.09 1.81
CA GLU A 227 -3.82 -9.71 1.61
C GLU A 227 -3.20 -9.57 0.21
N ALA A 228 -3.68 -8.63 -0.60
CA ALA A 228 -3.09 -8.36 -1.91
C ALA A 228 -1.72 -7.68 -1.74
N THR A 229 -0.68 -8.23 -2.38
CA THR A 229 0.69 -7.76 -2.20
C THR A 229 1.28 -7.33 -3.55
N TYR A 230 1.93 -6.17 -3.62
CA TYR A 230 2.49 -5.64 -4.86
C TYR A 230 3.94 -5.21 -4.65
N LYS A 231 4.83 -5.60 -5.57
CA LYS A 231 6.19 -5.05 -5.63
C LYS A 231 6.23 -3.91 -6.65
N VAL A 232 6.24 -2.68 -6.18
CA VAL A 232 5.95 -1.45 -6.97
C VAL A 232 6.79 -0.27 -6.53
N LEU A 233 6.73 0.83 -7.27
CA LEU A 233 7.20 2.13 -6.81
C LEU A 233 6.06 2.82 -6.06
N PRO A 234 6.16 3.00 -4.72
CA PRO A 234 5.14 3.74 -3.98
C PRO A 234 4.87 5.12 -4.59
N LEU A 235 3.64 5.62 -4.43
CA LEU A 235 3.17 6.86 -5.06
C LEU A 235 4.08 8.10 -4.81
N HIS A 236 4.85 8.10 -3.71
CA HIS A 236 5.76 9.19 -3.35
C HIS A 236 7.17 9.08 -3.96
N LYS A 237 7.48 7.98 -4.65
CA LYS A 237 8.73 7.79 -5.38
C LYS A 237 8.52 8.15 -6.84
N ARG A 238 9.53 8.80 -7.42
CA ARG A 238 9.47 9.30 -8.79
C ARG A 238 9.74 8.23 -9.82
N ALA A 239 10.86 7.53 -9.67
CA ALA A 239 11.32 6.60 -10.68
C ALA A 239 11.94 5.35 -10.07
N ILE A 240 12.14 4.33 -10.91
CA ILE A 240 12.67 3.03 -10.52
C ILE A 240 14.02 3.07 -9.82
N THR A 241 14.79 4.13 -10.03
CA THR A 241 16.09 4.38 -9.37
C THR A 241 15.97 4.60 -7.87
N GLU A 242 14.78 4.93 -7.36
CA GLU A 242 14.51 5.05 -5.91
C GLU A 242 14.11 3.71 -5.26
N GLY A 243 14.03 2.63 -6.05
CA GLY A 243 13.82 1.27 -5.59
C GLY A 243 12.35 0.87 -5.39
N LEU A 244 12.04 -0.37 -5.75
CA LEU A 244 10.73 -0.98 -5.52
C LEU A 244 10.55 -1.36 -4.05
N GLU A 245 9.30 -1.28 -3.59
CA GLU A 245 8.88 -1.72 -2.26
C GLU A 245 7.73 -2.72 -2.39
N THR A 246 7.65 -3.62 -1.42
CA THR A 246 6.49 -4.50 -1.27
C THR A 246 5.45 -3.77 -0.43
N VAL A 247 4.31 -3.46 -1.04
CA VAL A 247 3.14 -2.89 -0.36
C VAL A 247 2.06 -3.96 -0.21
N VAL A 248 1.32 -3.89 0.89
CA VAL A 248 0.35 -4.90 1.30
C VAL A 248 -0.97 -4.19 1.56
N ASP A 249 -2.04 -4.68 0.95
CA ASP A 249 -3.39 -4.09 0.94
C ASP A 249 -3.40 -2.56 0.85
N PRO A 250 -2.77 -1.98 -0.20
CA PRO A 250 -2.67 -0.54 -0.34
C PRO A 250 -4.01 0.16 -0.64
N GLN A 251 -5.08 -0.59 -0.88
CA GLN A 251 -6.40 -0.05 -1.19
C GLN A 251 -6.97 0.78 -0.05
N ASP A 252 -7.59 1.89 -0.42
CA ASP A 252 -8.48 2.62 0.47
C ASP A 252 -9.89 2.05 0.35
N THR A 253 -10.37 1.35 1.38
CA THR A 253 -11.69 0.69 1.35
C THR A 253 -12.87 1.65 1.28
N LEU A 254 -12.70 2.95 1.55
CA LEU A 254 -13.77 3.93 1.32
C LEU A 254 -13.95 4.20 -0.19
N ALA A 255 -12.84 4.35 -0.90
CA ALA A 255 -12.81 4.64 -2.33
C ALA A 255 -12.98 3.37 -3.18
N SER A 256 -12.40 2.27 -2.72
CA SER A 256 -12.34 0.96 -3.35
C SER A 256 -12.93 -0.11 -2.40
N PRO A 257 -14.26 -0.12 -2.16
CA PRO A 257 -14.90 -0.97 -1.16
C PRO A 257 -14.77 -2.48 -1.41
N SER A 258 -14.57 -2.89 -2.66
CA SER A 258 -14.30 -4.29 -3.02
C SER A 258 -12.81 -4.58 -3.25
N GLY A 259 -11.92 -3.68 -2.82
CA GLY A 259 -10.50 -3.69 -3.17
C GLY A 259 -10.25 -3.39 -4.64
N TRP A 260 -8.99 -3.52 -5.07
CA TRP A 260 -8.60 -3.16 -6.44
C TRP A 260 -8.81 -4.25 -7.48
N HIS A 261 -9.04 -5.50 -7.05
CA HIS A 261 -9.16 -6.68 -7.92
C HIS A 261 -10.60 -7.19 -8.05
N SER A 262 -11.59 -6.33 -7.83
CA SER A 262 -13.00 -6.68 -8.01
C SER A 262 -13.77 -5.49 -8.58
N THR A 263 -14.84 -5.75 -9.33
CA THR A 263 -15.86 -4.74 -9.72
C THR A 263 -17.09 -4.80 -8.81
N GLY A 264 -17.02 -5.54 -7.69
CA GLY A 264 -18.15 -5.87 -6.82
C GLY A 264 -19.00 -7.04 -7.30
N THR A 265 -19.00 -7.31 -8.62
CA THR A 265 -19.71 -8.46 -9.21
C THR A 265 -18.77 -9.55 -9.72
N THR A 266 -17.54 -9.17 -10.08
CA THR A 266 -16.54 -10.04 -10.68
C THR A 266 -15.22 -9.80 -9.98
N SER A 267 -14.58 -10.87 -9.52
CA SER A 267 -13.23 -10.84 -8.93
C SER A 267 -12.19 -11.29 -9.95
N PHE A 268 -11.00 -10.72 -9.85
CA PHE A 268 -9.89 -10.93 -10.77
C PHE A 268 -8.64 -11.38 -10.00
N THR A 269 -7.81 -12.19 -10.65
CA THR A 269 -6.47 -12.55 -10.17
C THR A 269 -5.39 -11.98 -11.08
N THR A 270 -5.70 -10.85 -11.72
CA THR A 270 -4.88 -10.15 -12.72
C THR A 270 -4.90 -8.66 -12.44
N THR A 271 -4.07 -7.85 -13.11
CA THR A 271 -4.02 -6.38 -13.03
C THR A 271 -5.28 -5.69 -13.62
N GLU A 272 -6.44 -6.03 -13.06
CA GLU A 272 -7.78 -5.64 -13.47
C GLU A 272 -8.71 -5.52 -12.26
N GLY A 273 -9.56 -4.49 -12.24
CA GLY A 273 -10.69 -4.38 -11.32
C GLY A 273 -11.55 -3.15 -11.57
N ASN A 274 -12.10 -2.55 -10.51
CA ASN A 274 -13.10 -1.49 -10.61
C ASN A 274 -12.56 -0.18 -11.19
N ASN A 275 -11.38 0.25 -10.75
CA ASN A 275 -10.88 1.60 -11.08
C ASN A 275 -10.03 1.60 -12.36
N VAL A 276 -9.35 0.48 -12.63
CA VAL A 276 -8.41 0.37 -13.75
C VAL A 276 -8.25 -1.05 -14.27
N VAL A 277 -7.93 -1.17 -15.56
CA VAL A 277 -7.31 -2.35 -16.17
C VAL A 277 -5.98 -1.97 -16.81
N SER A 278 -4.90 -2.66 -16.40
CA SER A 278 -3.54 -2.47 -16.89
C SER A 278 -3.12 -3.63 -17.78
N TYR A 279 -2.71 -3.31 -19.01
CA TYR A 279 -2.51 -4.29 -20.07
C TYR A 279 -1.42 -3.87 -21.07
N LYS A 280 -1.09 -4.77 -22.01
CA LYS A 280 -0.29 -4.44 -23.20
C LYS A 280 -0.99 -4.90 -24.46
N SER A 281 -1.11 -4.01 -25.45
CA SER A 281 -1.74 -4.23 -26.76
C SER A 281 -3.26 -4.47 -26.74
N SER A 282 -3.78 -5.34 -25.87
CA SER A 282 -5.22 -5.62 -25.71
C SER A 282 -5.60 -5.62 -24.23
N VAL A 283 -6.81 -5.14 -23.89
CA VAL A 283 -7.34 -5.15 -22.51
C VAL A 283 -7.43 -6.55 -21.89
N SER A 284 -7.42 -7.60 -22.71
CA SER A 284 -7.35 -9.00 -22.26
C SER A 284 -5.93 -9.46 -21.89
N SER A 285 -4.90 -8.71 -22.26
CA SER A 285 -3.48 -9.04 -22.08
C SER A 285 -2.93 -8.41 -20.80
N THR A 286 -3.51 -8.79 -19.67
CA THR A 286 -3.15 -8.34 -18.32
C THR A 286 -2.02 -9.19 -17.71
N THR A 287 -1.54 -8.82 -16.53
CA THR A 287 -0.58 -9.61 -15.75
C THR A 287 -1.32 -10.36 -14.66
N SER A 288 -1.15 -11.68 -14.57
CA SER A 288 -1.71 -12.51 -13.49
C SER A 288 -0.94 -12.33 -12.18
N GLN A 289 -1.52 -12.76 -11.07
CA GLN A 289 -0.78 -12.91 -9.83
C GLN A 289 0.43 -13.87 -10.02
N SER A 290 1.55 -13.53 -9.39
CA SER A 290 2.79 -14.31 -9.39
C SER A 290 2.74 -15.54 -8.47
N SER A 291 1.90 -15.51 -7.44
CA SER A 291 1.50 -16.64 -6.62
C SER A 291 0.03 -16.50 -6.22
N SER A 292 -0.54 -17.45 -5.46
CA SER A 292 -1.89 -17.32 -4.91
C SER A 292 -2.07 -16.04 -4.09
N ASP A 293 -3.31 -15.73 -3.73
CA ASP A 293 -3.62 -14.70 -2.74
C ASP A 293 -3.27 -13.28 -3.20
N LEU A 294 -3.41 -13.01 -4.51
CA LEU A 294 -3.20 -11.69 -5.13
C LEU A 294 -1.79 -11.13 -4.88
N VAL A 295 -0.78 -12.01 -4.91
CA VAL A 295 0.62 -11.60 -4.82
C VAL A 295 1.17 -11.27 -6.21
N PHE A 296 1.51 -10.00 -6.44
CA PHE A 296 2.13 -9.45 -7.64
C PHE A 296 3.58 -9.03 -7.37
N ASN A 297 4.46 -10.02 -7.16
CA ASN A 297 5.87 -9.84 -6.90
C ASN A 297 6.71 -10.04 -8.17
N TYR A 298 6.70 -9.03 -9.04
CA TYR A 298 7.50 -9.05 -10.27
C TYR A 298 8.80 -8.29 -10.08
N THR A 299 9.91 -8.89 -10.51
CA THR A 299 11.22 -8.27 -10.49
C THR A 299 11.41 -7.35 -11.69
N TYR A 300 12.21 -6.31 -11.50
CA TYR A 300 12.66 -5.41 -12.55
C TYR A 300 14.19 -5.43 -12.62
N SER A 301 14.72 -5.43 -13.84
CA SER A 301 16.15 -5.37 -14.12
C SER A 301 16.42 -4.24 -15.12
N PRO A 302 17.21 -3.20 -14.74
CA PRO A 302 17.55 -2.11 -15.65
C PRO A 302 18.53 -2.54 -16.76
N ALA A 303 19.13 -3.72 -16.65
CA ALA A 303 20.02 -4.27 -17.68
C ALA A 303 19.25 -4.95 -18.82
N ASP A 304 18.00 -5.34 -18.58
CA ASP A 304 17.16 -6.02 -19.56
C ASP A 304 16.29 -5.02 -20.34
N ALA A 305 15.94 -5.38 -21.58
CA ALA A 305 15.02 -4.57 -22.37
C ALA A 305 13.65 -4.45 -21.67
N PRO A 306 12.93 -3.31 -21.83
CA PRO A 306 11.57 -3.16 -21.29
C PRO A 306 10.63 -4.30 -21.71
N SER A 307 10.78 -4.82 -22.93
CA SER A 307 9.95 -5.89 -23.47
C SER A 307 10.21 -7.26 -22.84
N ALA A 308 11.26 -7.43 -22.02
CA ALA A 308 11.49 -8.66 -21.28
C ALA A 308 10.30 -8.94 -20.34
N THR A 309 9.86 -10.19 -20.25
CA THR A 309 8.63 -10.57 -19.53
C THR A 309 8.59 -10.07 -18.09
N ALA A 310 9.71 -10.15 -17.36
CA ALA A 310 9.82 -9.65 -15.98
C ALA A 310 9.57 -8.13 -15.92
N ASN A 311 10.28 -7.35 -16.74
CA ASN A 311 10.15 -5.90 -16.81
C ASN A 311 8.75 -5.46 -17.26
N LEU A 312 8.16 -6.14 -18.25
CA LEU A 312 6.80 -5.88 -18.70
C LEU A 312 5.76 -6.17 -17.61
N ASN A 313 5.93 -7.23 -16.82
CA ASN A 313 5.03 -7.50 -15.70
C ASN A 313 5.19 -6.47 -14.58
N ALA A 314 6.42 -6.08 -14.25
CA ALA A 314 6.67 -5.01 -13.30
C ALA A 314 6.04 -3.68 -13.74
N ALA A 315 6.15 -3.33 -15.04
CA ALA A 315 5.51 -2.15 -15.62
C ALA A 315 3.98 -2.18 -15.51
N ARG A 316 3.33 -3.32 -15.85
CA ARG A 316 1.88 -3.48 -15.73
C ARG A 316 1.39 -3.37 -14.29
N VAL A 317 2.11 -3.99 -13.36
CA VAL A 317 1.78 -3.96 -11.93
C VAL A 317 1.99 -2.57 -11.33
N ASN A 318 3.07 -1.87 -11.69
CA ASN A 318 3.30 -0.49 -11.25
C ASN A 318 2.22 0.47 -11.78
N ALA A 319 1.88 0.38 -13.08
CA ALA A 319 0.81 1.18 -13.68
C ALA A 319 -0.55 0.90 -13.02
N PHE A 320 -0.87 -0.36 -12.72
CA PHE A 320 -2.08 -0.74 -12.00
C PHE A 320 -2.11 -0.13 -10.59
N TYR A 321 -1.01 -0.24 -9.84
CA TYR A 321 -0.88 0.33 -8.49
C TYR A 321 -1.05 1.86 -8.50
N ILE A 322 -0.34 2.58 -9.38
CA ILE A 322 -0.36 4.04 -9.37
C ILE A 322 -1.74 4.60 -9.75
N ILE A 323 -2.41 4.06 -10.77
CA ILE A 323 -3.74 4.54 -11.14
C ILE A 323 -4.75 4.29 -10.01
N ASN A 324 -4.71 3.13 -9.34
CA ASN A 324 -5.56 2.89 -8.18
C ASN A 324 -5.22 3.81 -7.00
N ALA A 325 -3.94 4.02 -6.69
CA ALA A 325 -3.51 4.89 -5.59
C ALA A 325 -3.93 6.35 -5.84
N VAL A 326 -3.82 6.84 -7.08
CA VAL A 326 -4.29 8.19 -7.46
C VAL A 326 -5.83 8.27 -7.44
N HIS A 327 -6.53 7.21 -7.87
CA HIS A 327 -7.99 7.13 -7.73
C HIS A 327 -8.41 7.28 -6.28
N ASP A 328 -7.86 6.46 -5.39
CA ASP A 328 -8.21 6.44 -3.96
C ASP A 328 -7.86 7.77 -3.27
N LEU A 329 -6.68 8.34 -3.60
CA LEU A 329 -6.29 9.68 -3.18
C LEU A 329 -7.31 10.74 -3.63
N ALA A 330 -7.62 10.80 -4.93
CA ALA A 330 -8.52 11.83 -5.45
C ALA A 330 -9.95 11.66 -4.92
N TYR A 331 -10.39 10.42 -4.67
CA TYR A 331 -11.68 10.11 -4.07
C TYR A 331 -11.82 10.75 -2.68
N ARG A 332 -10.81 10.61 -1.82
CA ARG A 332 -10.75 11.23 -0.49
C ARG A 332 -10.86 12.76 -0.54
N TYR A 333 -10.41 13.39 -1.62
CA TYR A 333 -10.49 14.83 -1.84
C TYR A 333 -11.71 15.28 -2.67
N GLY A 334 -12.62 14.37 -3.02
CA GLY A 334 -13.92 14.67 -3.59
C GLY A 334 -14.13 14.29 -5.06
N PHE A 335 -13.15 13.63 -5.72
CA PHE A 335 -13.34 13.02 -7.03
C PHE A 335 -14.05 11.66 -6.90
N THR A 336 -15.34 11.74 -6.62
CA THR A 336 -16.25 10.60 -6.36
C THR A 336 -17.10 10.28 -7.60
N GLU A 337 -17.98 9.30 -7.48
CA GLU A 337 -18.91 8.86 -8.53
C GLU A 337 -19.77 10.02 -9.06
N THR A 338 -20.37 10.81 -8.17
CA THR A 338 -21.16 11.99 -8.55
C THR A 338 -20.31 13.17 -9.04
N ALA A 339 -19.00 13.12 -8.82
CA ALA A 339 -18.02 14.05 -9.35
C ALA A 339 -17.24 13.45 -10.54
N PHE A 340 -17.84 12.44 -11.21
CA PHE A 340 -17.43 11.92 -12.51
C PHE A 340 -16.08 11.19 -12.49
N ASN A 341 -15.80 10.45 -11.42
CA ASN A 341 -14.63 9.57 -11.34
C ASN A 341 -14.69 8.41 -12.35
N PHE A 342 -13.63 7.61 -12.41
CA PHE A 342 -13.52 6.49 -13.34
C PHE A 342 -13.71 5.17 -12.59
N GLN A 343 -14.89 4.55 -12.72
CA GLN A 343 -15.21 3.29 -12.07
C GLN A 343 -16.07 2.39 -12.98
N GLN A 344 -15.76 1.09 -12.98
CA GLN A 344 -16.57 0.12 -13.72
C GLN A 344 -17.96 -0.01 -13.10
N ASN A 345 -18.03 0.03 -11.77
CA ASN A 345 -19.24 -0.02 -10.96
C ASN A 345 -19.20 1.10 -9.91
N ASN A 346 -20.28 1.87 -9.83
CA ASN A 346 -20.43 3.01 -8.91
C ASN A 346 -21.18 2.63 -7.63
N PHE A 347 -21.54 1.35 -7.45
CA PHE A 347 -22.20 0.83 -6.25
C PHE A 347 -23.50 1.57 -5.87
N GLY A 348 -24.20 2.12 -6.87
CA GLY A 348 -25.41 2.92 -6.64
C GLY A 348 -25.18 4.32 -6.07
N LYS A 349 -23.93 4.80 -5.97
CA LYS A 349 -23.58 6.11 -5.40
C LYS A 349 -23.81 7.30 -6.34
N GLY A 350 -24.24 7.07 -7.60
CA GLY A 350 -24.49 8.10 -8.60
C GLY A 350 -23.45 8.13 -9.73
N GLY A 351 -23.45 9.18 -10.55
CA GLY A 351 -22.59 9.26 -11.75
C GLY A 351 -22.94 8.24 -12.83
N LYS A 352 -22.09 8.11 -13.85
CA LYS A 352 -22.21 7.07 -14.89
C LYS A 352 -21.04 6.10 -14.82
N ALA A 353 -21.33 4.86 -14.44
CA ALA A 353 -20.36 3.77 -14.37
C ALA A 353 -19.91 3.26 -15.76
N ASN A 354 -19.20 2.12 -15.78
CA ASN A 354 -18.60 1.48 -16.96
C ASN A 354 -17.46 2.28 -17.59
N ASP A 355 -16.73 3.02 -16.77
CA ASP A 355 -15.75 3.97 -17.26
C ASP A 355 -14.41 3.92 -16.52
N ARG A 356 -14.08 2.78 -15.91
CA ARG A 356 -12.74 2.52 -15.38
C ARG A 356 -11.64 2.93 -16.36
N VAL A 357 -10.50 3.35 -15.84
CA VAL A 357 -9.32 3.69 -16.64
C VAL A 357 -8.80 2.45 -17.37
N ARG A 358 -8.40 2.63 -18.62
CA ARG A 358 -7.67 1.63 -19.41
C ARG A 358 -6.25 2.13 -19.59
N ILE A 359 -5.27 1.44 -19.00
CA ILE A 359 -3.85 1.83 -19.12
C ILE A 359 -3.08 0.78 -19.94
N SER A 360 -2.64 1.20 -21.12
CA SER A 360 -1.79 0.41 -22.01
C SER A 360 -0.33 0.73 -21.72
N VAL A 361 0.44 -0.23 -21.21
CA VAL A 361 1.88 -0.07 -21.01
C VAL A 361 2.65 -0.51 -22.24
N GLN A 362 3.80 0.13 -22.47
CA GLN A 362 4.64 -0.12 -23.65
C GLN A 362 3.82 -0.06 -24.95
N ASP A 363 2.89 0.89 -25.02
CA ASP A 363 1.96 0.99 -26.12
C ASP A 363 2.72 1.30 -27.42
N SER A 364 2.44 0.54 -28.47
CA SER A 364 3.21 0.58 -29.71
C SER A 364 2.85 1.77 -30.62
N SER A 365 1.85 2.58 -30.24
CA SER A 365 1.44 3.76 -31.02
C SER A 365 2.40 4.94 -30.89
N GLY A 366 3.36 4.90 -29.97
CA GLY A 366 4.34 5.97 -29.81
C GLY A 366 5.58 5.57 -29.02
N THR A 367 6.53 6.52 -28.93
CA THR A 367 7.72 6.48 -28.08
C THR A 367 7.99 7.88 -27.53
N ASN A 368 8.80 7.98 -26.46
CA ASN A 368 9.25 9.24 -25.87
C ASN A 368 8.11 10.19 -25.47
N ASN A 369 6.98 9.62 -25.03
CA ASN A 369 5.79 10.37 -24.62
C ASN A 369 4.85 9.49 -23.77
N ALA A 370 3.70 10.04 -23.40
CA ALA A 370 2.52 9.34 -22.93
C ALA A 370 1.27 10.14 -23.38
N ASN A 371 0.06 9.67 -23.07
CA ASN A 371 -1.16 10.47 -23.20
C ASN A 371 -2.32 9.81 -22.46
N PHE A 372 -3.31 10.64 -22.12
CA PHE A 372 -4.59 10.23 -21.58
C PHE A 372 -5.75 10.83 -22.40
N ALA A 373 -6.58 9.98 -22.99
CA ALA A 373 -7.83 10.40 -23.61
C ALA A 373 -8.96 10.39 -22.56
N THR A 374 -9.63 11.53 -22.39
CA THR A 374 -10.71 11.70 -21.41
C THR A 374 -12.05 11.97 -22.08
N PRO A 375 -12.83 10.94 -22.43
CA PRO A 375 -14.22 11.14 -22.84
C PRO A 375 -15.09 11.53 -21.64
N ALA A 376 -16.34 11.89 -21.93
CA ALA A 376 -17.35 12.21 -20.92
C ALA A 376 -17.61 11.04 -19.95
N ASP A 377 -18.21 11.37 -18.80
CA ASP A 377 -18.63 10.41 -17.77
C ASP A 377 -19.42 9.22 -18.35
N GLY A 378 -19.10 8.00 -17.89
CA GLY A 378 -19.64 6.76 -18.44
C GLY A 378 -18.90 6.18 -19.65
N GLN A 379 -17.77 6.77 -20.04
CA GLN A 379 -16.85 6.20 -21.03
C GLN A 379 -15.42 6.11 -20.46
N SER A 380 -14.80 4.93 -20.60
CA SER A 380 -13.44 4.70 -20.09
C SER A 380 -12.44 5.74 -20.57
N GLY A 381 -11.68 6.31 -19.62
CA GLY A 381 -10.44 7.01 -19.93
C GLY A 381 -9.40 6.04 -20.49
N GLN A 382 -8.58 6.50 -21.43
CA GLN A 382 -7.54 5.68 -22.06
C GLN A 382 -6.17 6.32 -21.85
N CYS A 383 -5.38 5.75 -20.95
CA CYS A 383 -3.98 6.08 -20.74
C CYS A 383 -3.10 5.20 -21.63
N ARG A 384 -2.07 5.78 -22.25
CA ARG A 384 -1.06 5.07 -23.06
C ARG A 384 0.32 5.50 -22.60
N MET A 385 1.05 4.56 -22.02
CA MET A 385 2.44 4.75 -21.59
C MET A 385 3.38 4.21 -22.66
N TYR A 386 4.38 4.98 -23.04
CA TYR A 386 5.32 4.58 -24.09
C TYR A 386 6.72 4.24 -23.56
N ILE A 387 7.48 3.57 -24.43
CA ILE A 387 8.91 3.36 -24.25
C ILE A 387 9.68 4.63 -24.64
N TRP A 388 10.72 4.94 -23.87
CA TRP A 388 11.63 6.07 -24.08
C TRP A 388 12.99 5.58 -24.57
N THR A 389 13.48 6.18 -25.66
CA THR A 389 14.61 5.70 -26.47
C THR A 389 15.86 6.57 -26.33
N TYR A 390 15.99 7.30 -25.21
CA TYR A 390 17.16 8.15 -24.93
C TYR A 390 18.34 7.39 -24.31
N THR A 391 18.19 6.08 -24.05
CA THR A 391 19.18 5.24 -23.37
C THR A 391 19.21 3.83 -23.96
N THR A 392 20.28 3.10 -23.65
CA THR A 392 20.42 1.68 -23.98
C THR A 392 20.73 0.90 -22.70
N PRO A 393 19.86 -0.05 -22.27
CA PRO A 393 18.52 -0.32 -22.81
C PRO A 393 17.57 0.89 -22.72
N ASN A 394 16.53 0.89 -23.56
CA ASN A 394 15.44 1.87 -23.49
C ASN A 394 14.77 1.85 -22.10
N ARG A 395 14.14 2.96 -21.70
CA ARG A 395 13.42 3.08 -20.42
C ARG A 395 11.91 2.97 -20.61
N ASP A 396 11.22 2.38 -19.65
CA ASP A 396 9.75 2.25 -19.66
C ASP A 396 9.12 3.42 -18.91
N GLY A 397 8.26 4.19 -19.58
CA GLY A 397 7.54 5.30 -18.94
C GLY A 397 6.62 4.87 -17.79
N SER A 398 6.24 3.59 -17.74
CA SER A 398 5.42 3.03 -16.67
C SER A 398 6.20 2.81 -15.34
N LEU A 399 7.49 3.14 -15.32
CA LEU A 399 8.37 3.09 -14.14
C LEU A 399 8.92 4.47 -13.77
N GLU A 400 8.24 5.51 -14.24
CA GLU A 400 8.38 6.91 -13.85
C GLU A 400 6.99 7.43 -13.46
N ASN A 401 6.74 7.42 -12.15
CA ASN A 401 5.43 7.64 -11.55
C ASN A 401 4.89 9.04 -11.82
N ASP A 402 5.74 10.07 -11.87
CA ASP A 402 5.30 11.43 -12.19
C ASP A 402 4.58 11.51 -13.54
N ILE A 403 4.98 10.74 -14.55
CA ILE A 403 4.30 10.66 -15.85
C ILE A 403 2.94 9.98 -15.69
N ILE A 404 2.84 8.87 -14.95
CA ILE A 404 1.54 8.18 -14.77
C ILE A 404 0.57 9.07 -13.99
N VAL A 405 1.04 9.75 -12.95
CA VAL A 405 0.24 10.72 -12.18
C VAL A 405 -0.18 11.88 -13.07
N HIS A 406 0.73 12.41 -13.88
CA HIS A 406 0.43 13.46 -14.88
C HIS A 406 -0.71 13.01 -15.82
N GLU A 407 -0.61 11.83 -16.42
CA GLU A 407 -1.63 11.33 -17.34
C GLU A 407 -2.98 11.11 -16.64
N MET A 408 -2.99 10.52 -15.44
CA MET A 408 -4.23 10.35 -14.67
C MET A 408 -4.88 11.69 -14.31
N THR A 409 -4.07 12.72 -14.09
CA THR A 409 -4.56 14.06 -13.77
C THR A 409 -5.23 14.73 -14.96
N HIS A 410 -4.85 14.42 -16.21
CA HIS A 410 -5.65 14.82 -17.37
C HIS A 410 -7.06 14.26 -17.31
N GLY A 411 -7.21 13.00 -16.86
CA GLY A 411 -8.50 12.39 -16.57
C GLY A 411 -9.31 13.20 -15.56
N ILE A 412 -8.73 13.46 -14.39
CA ILE A 412 -9.38 14.19 -13.29
C ILE A 412 -9.78 15.60 -13.74
N THR A 413 -8.86 16.37 -14.31
CA THR A 413 -9.07 17.78 -14.67
C THR A 413 -10.13 17.93 -15.78
N ASN A 414 -10.14 17.06 -16.80
CA ASN A 414 -11.13 17.08 -17.86
C ASN A 414 -12.52 16.59 -17.40
N ARG A 415 -12.58 15.63 -16.47
CA ARG A 415 -13.85 15.18 -15.90
C ARG A 415 -14.47 16.23 -14.98
N MET A 416 -13.68 16.84 -14.10
CA MET A 416 -14.22 17.82 -13.16
C MET A 416 -14.54 19.17 -13.82
N THR A 417 -13.68 19.64 -14.74
CA THR A 417 -13.90 20.92 -15.43
C THR A 417 -15.07 20.79 -16.40
N GLY A 418 -16.11 21.60 -16.19
CA GLY A 418 -17.31 21.54 -17.02
C GLY A 418 -18.19 20.32 -16.78
N GLY A 419 -18.10 19.69 -15.60
CA GLY A 419 -19.13 18.79 -15.08
C GLY A 419 -19.30 17.46 -15.83
N GLY A 420 -18.23 16.71 -16.01
CA GLY A 420 -18.25 15.36 -16.57
C GLY A 420 -18.26 15.30 -18.10
N THR A 421 -18.13 16.44 -18.79
CA THR A 421 -18.21 16.51 -20.26
C THR A 421 -16.93 16.06 -20.97
N GLY A 422 -15.76 16.15 -20.31
CA GLY A 422 -14.46 15.86 -20.93
C GLY A 422 -14.05 16.86 -22.02
N SER A 423 -14.80 17.94 -22.24
CA SER A 423 -14.69 18.81 -23.42
C SER A 423 -14.32 20.26 -23.09
N CYS A 424 -13.84 20.52 -21.87
CA CYS A 424 -13.72 21.87 -21.32
C CYS A 424 -12.30 22.36 -21.06
N LEU A 425 -11.28 21.67 -21.58
CA LEU A 425 -9.88 22.11 -21.59
C LEU A 425 -9.29 22.08 -23.01
N GLN A 426 -10.01 22.65 -23.97
CA GLN A 426 -9.75 22.47 -25.42
C GLN A 426 -9.11 23.68 -26.08
N THR A 427 -9.28 24.90 -25.54
CA THR A 427 -8.55 26.07 -26.04
C THR A 427 -7.08 25.99 -25.66
N THR A 428 -6.18 26.68 -26.38
CA THR A 428 -4.73 26.61 -26.11
C THR A 428 -4.35 27.01 -24.68
N GLU A 429 -4.99 28.05 -24.13
CA GLU A 429 -4.74 28.48 -22.75
C GLU A 429 -5.30 27.46 -21.74
N ALA A 430 -6.51 26.92 -21.98
CA ALA A 430 -7.14 25.93 -21.10
C ALA A 430 -6.42 24.57 -21.13
N GLY A 431 -6.01 24.11 -22.32
CA GLY A 431 -5.18 22.92 -22.48
C GLY A 431 -3.82 23.09 -21.78
N GLY A 432 -3.23 24.28 -21.85
CA GLY A 432 -2.05 24.61 -21.07
C GLY A 432 -2.28 24.55 -19.55
N LEU A 433 -3.41 25.03 -19.05
CA LEU A 433 -3.78 24.82 -17.64
C LEU A 433 -3.89 23.31 -17.31
N GLY A 434 -4.48 22.52 -18.23
CA GLY A 434 -4.51 21.05 -18.17
C GLY A 434 -3.15 20.42 -17.90
N GLU A 435 -2.16 20.73 -18.75
CA GLU A 435 -0.76 20.33 -18.57
C GLU A 435 -0.19 20.76 -17.22
N GLY A 436 -0.48 21.99 -16.80
CA GLY A 436 0.04 22.54 -15.56
C GLY A 436 -0.54 21.89 -14.30
N TRP A 437 -1.83 21.55 -14.30
CA TRP A 437 -2.45 20.79 -13.21
C TRP A 437 -1.86 19.39 -13.11
N SER A 438 -1.64 18.73 -14.25
CA SER A 438 -1.05 17.40 -14.31
C SER A 438 0.36 17.35 -13.70
N ASP A 439 1.21 18.31 -14.08
CA ASP A 439 2.53 18.46 -13.48
C ASP A 439 2.47 18.83 -11.99
N ALA A 440 1.49 19.65 -11.59
CA ALA A 440 1.35 20.07 -10.20
C ALA A 440 0.88 18.94 -9.26
N LEU A 441 0.01 18.02 -9.72
CA LEU A 441 -0.36 16.86 -8.92
C LEU A 441 0.81 15.86 -8.81
N ALA A 442 1.55 15.63 -9.90
CA ALA A 442 2.77 14.83 -9.87
C ALA A 442 3.81 15.41 -8.90
N SER A 443 3.99 16.73 -8.90
CA SER A 443 4.84 17.41 -7.93
C SER A 443 4.35 17.21 -6.50
N TRP A 444 3.05 17.35 -6.25
CA TRP A 444 2.46 17.16 -4.92
C TRP A 444 2.67 15.74 -4.39
N THR A 445 2.53 14.71 -5.22
CA THR A 445 2.69 13.31 -4.79
C THR A 445 4.11 13.02 -4.32
N GLU A 446 5.12 13.70 -4.87
CA GLU A 446 6.53 13.45 -4.62
C GLU A 446 7.17 14.34 -3.55
N GLN A 447 6.46 15.35 -3.04
CA GLN A 447 6.94 16.10 -1.87
C GLN A 447 6.91 15.19 -0.63
N LYS A 448 8.06 15.06 0.05
CA LYS A 448 8.27 14.10 1.16
C LYS A 448 8.33 14.76 2.54
N SER A 449 8.34 16.09 2.60
CA SER A 449 8.45 16.84 3.84
C SER A 449 7.91 18.27 3.70
N GLY A 450 7.88 19.01 4.81
CA GLY A 450 7.55 20.44 4.80
C GLY A 450 8.63 21.35 4.20
N THR A 451 9.83 20.83 3.92
CA THR A 451 10.82 21.54 3.11
C THR A 451 10.49 21.32 1.64
N ILE A 452 9.96 22.35 0.98
CA ILE A 452 9.58 22.27 -0.43
C ILE A 452 10.83 22.26 -1.31
N THR A 453 11.00 21.18 -2.08
CA THR A 453 12.10 21.02 -3.02
C THR A 453 11.65 21.35 -4.44
N ASP A 454 12.60 21.83 -5.24
CA ASP A 454 12.39 21.97 -6.68
C ASP A 454 11.98 20.63 -7.29
N PHE A 455 11.08 20.68 -8.28
CA PHE A 455 10.55 19.48 -8.94
C PHE A 455 10.97 19.43 -10.40
N VAL A 456 11.37 18.23 -10.85
CA VAL A 456 11.77 17.95 -12.22
C VAL A 456 11.00 16.73 -12.70
N LEU A 457 10.30 16.88 -13.82
CA LEU A 457 9.45 15.86 -14.42
C LEU A 457 10.23 15.01 -15.44
N GLY A 458 10.12 13.68 -15.34
CA GLY A 458 10.59 12.74 -16.37
C GLY A 458 12.11 12.69 -16.54
N ASP A 459 12.88 12.88 -15.48
CA ASP A 459 14.35 12.93 -15.55
C ASP A 459 14.97 11.56 -15.82
N TYR A 460 14.36 10.49 -15.31
CA TYR A 460 14.85 9.14 -15.53
C TYR A 460 14.59 8.73 -16.98
N VAL A 461 13.40 8.81 -17.54
CA VAL A 461 13.14 8.36 -18.92
C VAL A 461 13.90 9.17 -19.98
N THR A 462 14.18 10.44 -19.72
CA THR A 462 14.98 11.28 -20.63
C THR A 462 16.49 11.14 -20.44
N ASN A 463 16.93 10.52 -19.34
CA ASN A 463 18.33 10.50 -18.94
C ASN A 463 18.95 11.90 -18.88
N ASN A 464 18.16 12.86 -18.43
CA ASN A 464 18.54 14.25 -18.33
C ASN A 464 18.10 14.78 -16.97
N PRO A 465 19.01 15.20 -16.08
CA PRO A 465 18.65 15.71 -14.75
C PRO A 465 17.79 17.00 -14.79
N LYS A 466 17.63 17.61 -15.97
CA LYS A 466 16.71 18.74 -16.19
C LYS A 466 15.29 18.31 -16.57
N GLY A 467 15.05 17.02 -16.81
CA GLY A 467 13.76 16.48 -17.22
C GLY A 467 13.27 17.00 -18.57
N ILE A 468 11.95 17.03 -18.75
CA ILE A 468 11.29 17.39 -20.02
C ILE A 468 10.84 18.85 -20.14
N ARG A 469 10.73 19.58 -19.03
CA ARG A 469 10.27 20.99 -18.99
C ARG A 469 11.45 21.96 -19.13
N THR A 470 11.21 23.23 -19.47
CA THR A 470 12.30 24.21 -19.67
C THR A 470 13.08 24.50 -18.39
N ASN A 471 12.39 24.51 -17.26
CA ASN A 471 12.95 24.84 -15.95
C ASN A 471 12.32 23.90 -14.90
N PRO A 472 13.04 23.56 -13.83
CA PRO A 472 12.42 22.95 -12.64
C PRO A 472 11.29 23.82 -12.10
N TYR A 473 10.25 23.23 -11.51
CA TYR A 473 9.29 24.00 -10.73
C TYR A 473 9.95 24.42 -9.43
N SER A 474 9.93 25.71 -9.13
CA SER A 474 10.73 26.29 -8.07
C SER A 474 10.11 27.55 -7.51
N THR A 475 10.29 27.78 -6.21
CA THR A 475 9.99 29.07 -5.56
C THR A 475 11.03 30.15 -5.90
N SER A 476 12.21 29.75 -6.40
CA SER A 476 13.25 30.68 -6.88
C SER A 476 12.89 31.28 -8.23
N LYS A 477 12.86 32.62 -8.31
CA LYS A 477 12.66 33.35 -9.57
C LYS A 477 13.85 33.25 -10.51
N THR A 478 15.03 32.89 -10.00
CA THR A 478 16.23 32.66 -10.83
C THR A 478 16.18 31.28 -11.47
N THR A 479 15.75 30.26 -10.71
CA THR A 479 15.63 28.89 -11.21
C THR A 479 14.50 28.76 -12.21
N ASN A 480 13.34 29.35 -11.90
CA ASN A 480 12.21 29.39 -12.81
C ASN A 480 11.66 30.82 -12.90
N PRO A 481 11.97 31.55 -13.99
CA PRO A 481 11.57 32.95 -14.16
C PRO A 481 10.17 33.11 -14.75
N LEU A 482 9.44 32.03 -15.04
CA LEU A 482 8.16 32.10 -15.74
C LEU A 482 7.09 32.83 -14.92
N THR A 483 6.33 33.68 -15.61
CA THR A 483 5.21 34.50 -15.10
C THR A 483 4.02 34.44 -16.05
N TYR A 484 2.86 34.95 -15.65
CA TYR A 484 1.67 35.07 -16.51
C TYR A 484 1.98 35.72 -17.87
N GLY A 485 2.77 36.79 -17.88
CA GLY A 485 3.17 37.50 -19.09
C GLY A 485 3.97 36.64 -20.08
N SER A 486 4.61 35.58 -19.59
CA SER A 486 5.35 34.64 -20.43
C SER A 486 4.42 33.93 -21.43
N ILE A 487 3.15 33.68 -21.09
CA ILE A 487 2.23 32.95 -21.98
C ILE A 487 1.86 33.76 -23.24
N LYS A 488 2.14 35.06 -23.27
CA LYS A 488 1.82 35.94 -24.42
C LYS A 488 2.49 35.48 -25.72
N SER A 489 3.68 34.88 -25.64
CA SER A 489 4.45 34.41 -26.79
C SER A 489 4.41 32.88 -26.97
N LEU A 490 3.76 32.15 -26.07
CA LEU A 490 3.73 30.69 -26.08
C LEU A 490 2.51 30.17 -26.84
N THR A 491 2.71 29.18 -27.70
CA THR A 491 1.65 28.57 -28.52
C THR A 491 1.45 27.08 -28.25
N ALA A 492 2.37 26.44 -27.55
CA ALA A 492 2.30 25.03 -27.17
C ALA A 492 1.73 24.87 -25.75
N VAL A 493 0.73 23.99 -25.59
CA VAL A 493 0.07 23.73 -24.31
C VAL A 493 1.06 23.35 -23.21
N HIS A 494 2.04 22.48 -23.51
CA HIS A 494 3.08 22.09 -22.55
C HIS A 494 3.86 23.31 -22.01
N ARG A 495 4.26 24.24 -22.89
CA ARG A 495 5.00 25.45 -22.48
C ARG A 495 4.15 26.39 -21.65
N ILE A 496 2.86 26.50 -21.97
CA ILE A 496 1.90 27.29 -21.18
C ILE A 496 1.69 26.63 -19.81
N GLY A 497 1.60 25.30 -19.77
CA GLY A 497 1.45 24.52 -18.54
C GLY A 497 2.59 24.69 -17.57
N GLU A 498 3.83 24.82 -18.06
CA GLU A 498 4.99 25.12 -17.21
C GLU A 498 4.79 26.40 -16.36
N VAL A 499 4.10 27.41 -16.90
CA VAL A 499 3.78 28.64 -16.17
C VAL A 499 2.75 28.38 -15.07
N TRP A 500 1.72 27.59 -15.36
CA TRP A 500 0.67 27.27 -14.39
C TRP A 500 1.17 26.32 -13.28
N ALA A 501 1.89 25.26 -13.64
CA ALA A 501 2.51 24.34 -12.69
C ALA A 501 3.47 25.06 -11.76
N ASN A 502 4.33 25.95 -12.29
CA ASN A 502 5.23 26.74 -11.44
C ASN A 502 4.46 27.70 -10.51
N THR A 503 3.38 28.31 -11.01
CA THR A 503 2.49 29.13 -10.18
C THR A 503 1.91 28.31 -9.02
N LEU A 504 1.37 27.13 -9.31
CA LEU A 504 0.80 26.25 -8.29
C LEU A 504 1.86 25.69 -7.32
N HIS A 505 3.09 25.44 -7.77
CA HIS A 505 4.20 25.08 -6.89
C HIS A 505 4.48 26.19 -5.86
N ASN A 506 4.35 27.46 -6.25
CA ASN A 506 4.50 28.59 -5.33
C ASN A 506 3.27 28.74 -4.39
N VAL A 507 2.06 28.41 -4.85
CA VAL A 507 0.86 28.31 -3.99
C VAL A 507 1.02 27.21 -2.95
N TYR A 508 1.48 26.03 -3.36
CA TYR A 508 1.77 24.90 -2.47
C TYR A 508 2.79 25.29 -1.40
N ALA A 509 3.91 25.90 -1.80
CA ALA A 509 4.94 26.35 -0.86
C ALA A 509 4.42 27.40 0.13
N ALA A 510 3.60 28.35 -0.31
CA ALA A 510 2.99 29.35 0.56
C ALA A 510 2.04 28.71 1.59
N LEU A 511 1.19 27.77 1.17
CA LEU A 511 0.27 27.07 2.06
C LEU A 511 1.01 26.19 3.07
N VAL A 512 2.04 25.46 2.64
CA VAL A 512 2.86 24.63 3.55
C VAL A 512 3.66 25.49 4.54
N ALA A 513 4.15 26.65 4.12
CA ALA A 513 4.83 27.59 5.01
C ALA A 513 3.89 28.14 6.10
N GLU A 514 2.62 28.41 5.76
CA GLU A 514 1.63 28.94 6.69
C GLU A 514 1.07 27.85 7.63
N HIS A 515 0.71 26.69 7.08
CA HIS A 515 -0.08 25.68 7.79
C HIS A 515 0.69 24.41 8.16
N GLY A 516 1.98 24.34 7.83
CA GLY A 516 2.79 23.13 8.00
C GLY A 516 2.49 22.07 6.93
N TRP A 517 3.09 20.88 7.11
CA TRP A 517 2.99 19.76 6.15
C TRP A 517 2.58 18.47 6.87
N SER A 518 1.58 17.80 6.33
CA SER A 518 1.08 16.52 6.86
C SER A 518 1.70 15.33 6.15
N ALA A 519 2.32 14.43 6.92
CA ALA A 519 2.79 13.14 6.44
C ALA A 519 1.65 12.18 6.03
N THR A 520 0.43 12.47 6.48
CA THR A 520 -0.75 11.61 6.25
C THR A 520 -1.68 12.15 5.17
N ALA A 521 -1.35 13.29 4.53
CA ALA A 521 -2.22 13.94 3.54
C ALA A 521 -2.68 13.03 2.39
N LYS A 522 -1.92 11.97 2.09
CA LYS A 522 -2.26 11.00 1.03
C LYS A 522 -3.40 10.04 1.42
N THR A 523 -3.63 9.83 2.72
CA THR A 523 -4.63 8.88 3.24
C THR A 523 -5.64 9.53 4.17
N ASN A 524 -5.34 10.72 4.69
CA ASN A 524 -6.22 11.50 5.56
C ASN A 524 -6.39 12.93 5.02
N PRO A 525 -7.56 13.27 4.45
CA PRO A 525 -7.84 14.60 3.91
C PRO A 525 -8.40 15.59 4.95
N ASP A 526 -8.58 15.19 6.22
CA ASP A 526 -9.34 15.99 7.21
C ASP A 526 -8.48 17.00 7.98
N GLY A 527 -7.17 16.97 7.76
CA GLY A 527 -6.22 17.90 8.40
C GLY A 527 -6.31 19.33 7.85
N THR A 528 -5.65 20.24 8.55
CA THR A 528 -5.58 21.66 8.18
C THR A 528 -4.21 22.05 7.61
N GLU A 529 -3.30 21.10 7.48
CA GLU A 529 -1.94 21.32 6.98
C GLU A 529 -1.93 21.76 5.51
N GLY A 530 -0.90 22.51 5.12
CA GLY A 530 -0.88 23.25 3.86
C GLY A 530 -0.94 22.37 2.62
N ASN A 531 -0.38 21.16 2.67
CA ASN A 531 -0.48 20.19 1.58
C ASN A 531 -1.88 19.57 1.46
N ILE A 532 -2.63 19.46 2.55
CA ILE A 532 -4.05 19.03 2.54
C ILE A 532 -4.92 20.18 2.01
N VAL A 533 -4.73 21.39 2.54
CA VAL A 533 -5.43 22.60 2.08
C VAL A 533 -5.21 22.78 0.57
N TYR A 534 -3.97 22.67 0.11
CA TYR A 534 -3.65 22.78 -1.31
C TYR A 534 -4.43 21.78 -2.18
N LEU A 535 -4.49 20.50 -1.80
CA LEU A 535 -5.12 19.49 -2.63
C LEU A 535 -6.66 19.61 -2.62
N HIS A 536 -7.26 20.05 -1.49
CA HIS A 536 -8.67 20.46 -1.48
C HIS A 536 -8.92 21.61 -2.44
N LEU A 537 -8.14 22.69 -2.36
CA LEU A 537 -8.30 23.84 -3.26
C LEU A 537 -8.09 23.46 -4.73
N PHE A 538 -7.15 22.54 -4.99
CA PHE A 538 -6.89 22.00 -6.32
C PHE A 538 -8.15 21.37 -6.93
N LEU A 539 -8.77 20.39 -6.27
CA LEU A 539 -9.97 19.72 -6.80
C LEU A 539 -11.20 20.63 -6.75
N ASP A 540 -11.32 21.46 -5.71
CA ASP A 540 -12.42 22.40 -5.55
C ASP A 540 -12.47 23.46 -6.64
N ALA A 541 -11.31 23.97 -7.06
CA ALA A 541 -11.24 24.95 -8.14
C ALA A 541 -11.72 24.37 -9.47
N LEU A 542 -11.43 23.08 -9.75
CA LEU A 542 -11.82 22.42 -11.01
C LEU A 542 -13.34 22.34 -11.18
N ARG A 543 -14.08 22.12 -10.09
CA ARG A 543 -15.56 22.12 -10.11
C ARG A 543 -16.20 23.50 -10.16
N LEU A 544 -15.45 24.55 -9.82
CA LEU A 544 -15.94 25.94 -9.80
C LEU A 544 -15.65 26.70 -11.09
N GLN A 545 -14.54 26.37 -11.77
CA GLN A 545 -14.09 27.12 -12.93
C GLN A 545 -15.00 26.89 -14.16
N PRO A 546 -15.12 27.89 -15.06
CA PRO A 546 -15.92 27.74 -16.26
C PRO A 546 -15.29 26.77 -17.26
N CYS A 547 -16.07 26.35 -18.25
CA CYS A 547 -15.56 25.62 -19.40
C CYS A 547 -14.54 26.46 -20.18
N ASN A 548 -13.42 25.86 -20.59
CA ASN A 548 -12.28 26.52 -21.24
C ASN A 548 -11.76 27.74 -20.46
N PRO A 549 -11.32 27.54 -19.21
CA PRO A 549 -10.86 28.63 -18.36
C PRO A 549 -9.57 29.28 -18.90
N THR A 550 -9.41 30.56 -18.57
CA THR A 550 -8.15 31.30 -18.65
C THR A 550 -7.39 31.21 -17.32
N PHE A 551 -6.12 31.61 -17.30
CA PHE A 551 -5.33 31.69 -16.06
C PHE A 551 -6.01 32.58 -15.01
N LEU A 552 -6.62 33.69 -15.43
CA LEU A 552 -7.30 34.62 -14.53
C LEU A 552 -8.54 33.99 -13.89
N THR A 553 -9.35 33.28 -14.69
CA THR A 553 -10.54 32.58 -14.18
C THR A 553 -10.16 31.37 -13.32
N ALA A 554 -9.11 30.63 -13.66
CA ALA A 554 -8.60 29.52 -12.86
C ALA A 554 -8.07 30.01 -11.50
N ARG A 555 -7.27 31.07 -11.46
CA ARG A 555 -6.86 31.75 -10.22
C ARG A 555 -8.06 32.15 -9.37
N THR A 556 -9.05 32.81 -9.99
CA THR A 556 -10.26 33.22 -9.26
C THR A 556 -11.01 32.02 -8.70
N ALA A 557 -11.07 30.89 -9.41
CA ALA A 557 -11.67 29.65 -8.91
C ALA A 557 -10.93 29.07 -7.69
N TRP A 558 -9.60 29.15 -7.63
CA TRP A 558 -8.81 28.77 -6.45
C TRP A 558 -9.13 29.64 -5.22
N ILE A 559 -9.24 30.96 -5.41
CA ILE A 559 -9.62 31.88 -4.33
C ILE A 559 -11.07 31.64 -3.89
N GLN A 560 -11.97 31.33 -4.82
CA GLN A 560 -13.35 30.99 -4.51
C GLN A 560 -13.48 29.64 -3.80
N ALA A 561 -12.65 28.65 -4.15
CA ALA A 561 -12.57 27.39 -3.43
C ALA A 561 -12.22 27.60 -1.95
N ASP A 562 -11.27 28.49 -1.67
CA ASP A 562 -10.90 28.86 -0.30
C ASP A 562 -12.03 29.58 0.43
N ALA A 563 -12.73 30.50 -0.26
CA ALA A 563 -13.91 31.16 0.28
C ALA A 563 -15.00 30.15 0.67
N ASN A 564 -15.25 29.14 -0.18
CA ASN A 564 -16.28 28.14 0.04
C ASN A 564 -15.93 27.16 1.16
N ARG A 565 -14.69 26.66 1.20
CA ARG A 565 -14.29 25.59 2.12
C ARG A 565 -13.79 26.12 3.46
N TYR A 566 -13.00 27.19 3.43
CA TYR A 566 -12.27 27.71 4.60
C TYR A 566 -12.72 29.12 4.99
N GLY A 567 -13.87 29.59 4.47
CA GLY A 567 -14.39 30.93 4.76
C GLY A 567 -13.47 32.06 4.29
N GLY A 568 -12.54 31.80 3.37
CA GLY A 568 -11.59 32.78 2.85
C GLY A 568 -10.36 33.01 3.74
N ALA A 569 -10.09 32.12 4.69
CA ALA A 569 -8.96 32.22 5.61
C ALA A 569 -7.60 32.36 4.89
N ASN A 570 -7.45 31.81 3.69
CA ASN A 570 -6.21 31.84 2.91
C ASN A 570 -6.21 32.90 1.80
N LYS A 571 -7.25 33.72 1.70
CA LYS A 571 -7.43 34.68 0.59
C LYS A 571 -6.18 35.51 0.31
N CYS A 572 -5.61 36.15 1.33
CA CYS A 572 -4.44 37.02 1.14
C CYS A 572 -3.17 36.23 0.82
N LEU A 573 -3.00 35.04 1.40
CA LEU A 573 -1.89 34.14 1.09
C LEU A 573 -1.94 33.69 -0.37
N LEU A 574 -3.12 33.27 -0.85
CA LEU A 574 -3.34 32.87 -2.24
C LEU A 574 -3.09 34.03 -3.20
N TRP A 575 -3.64 35.22 -2.92
CA TRP A 575 -3.37 36.41 -3.74
C TRP A 575 -1.89 36.74 -3.81
N LYS A 576 -1.16 36.69 -2.70
CA LYS A 576 0.29 36.91 -2.66
C LYS A 576 1.04 35.88 -3.50
N ALA A 577 0.69 34.59 -3.38
CA ALA A 577 1.31 33.52 -4.16
C ALA A 577 1.07 33.69 -5.67
N PHE A 578 -0.17 33.93 -6.09
CA PHE A 578 -0.48 34.17 -7.50
C PHE A 578 0.17 35.46 -8.04
N ALA A 579 0.09 36.55 -7.29
CA ALA A 579 0.72 37.82 -7.65
C ALA A 579 2.24 37.68 -7.79
N SER A 580 2.90 36.83 -6.99
CA SER A 580 4.34 36.60 -7.09
C SER A 580 4.81 36.10 -8.47
N ARG A 581 3.89 35.52 -9.25
CA ARG A 581 4.07 35.01 -10.62
C ARG A 581 3.28 35.79 -11.67
N GLY A 582 2.92 37.03 -11.38
CA GLY A 582 2.31 37.96 -12.33
C GLY A 582 0.79 37.85 -12.47
N LEU A 583 0.13 37.02 -11.64
CA LEU A 583 -1.33 36.84 -11.62
C LEU A 583 -2.04 37.71 -10.56
N GLY A 584 -1.53 38.92 -10.32
CA GLY A 584 -2.07 39.89 -9.38
C GLY A 584 -3.45 40.44 -9.75
N VAL A 585 -4.00 41.29 -8.88
CA VAL A 585 -5.40 41.73 -8.95
C VAL A 585 -5.77 42.41 -10.26
N ASN A 586 -4.82 43.14 -10.88
CA ASN A 586 -5.02 43.86 -12.13
C ASN A 586 -4.39 43.16 -13.35
N ALA A 587 -3.98 41.89 -13.22
CA ALA A 587 -3.42 41.13 -14.34
C ALA A 587 -4.47 40.98 -15.46
N ALA A 588 -4.10 41.34 -16.69
CA ALA A 588 -4.99 41.32 -17.84
C ALA A 588 -4.21 41.16 -19.14
N ASN A 589 -4.83 40.59 -20.16
CA ASN A 589 -4.26 40.51 -21.52
C ASN A 589 -2.84 39.94 -21.58
N LYS A 590 -2.52 38.96 -20.72
CA LYS A 590 -1.19 38.36 -20.62
C LYS A 590 -0.10 39.39 -20.31
N VAL A 591 -0.44 40.36 -19.46
CA VAL A 591 0.48 41.33 -18.86
C VAL A 591 0.52 41.08 -17.36
N ASP A 592 1.73 40.96 -16.83
CA ASP A 592 1.95 40.72 -15.41
C ASP A 592 1.41 41.86 -14.56
N ASN A 593 0.79 41.48 -13.45
CA ASN A 593 0.55 42.39 -12.33
C ASN A 593 0.99 41.68 -11.05
N PHE A 594 1.71 42.40 -10.19
CA PHE A 594 2.24 41.87 -8.93
C PHE A 594 1.51 42.43 -7.71
N ASP A 595 0.46 43.24 -7.93
CA ASP A 595 -0.32 43.83 -6.85
C ASP A 595 -1.31 42.80 -6.28
N VAL A 596 -1.61 42.95 -5.00
CA VAL A 596 -2.64 42.19 -4.29
C VAL A 596 -3.85 43.09 -3.99
N PRO A 597 -5.05 42.52 -3.75
CA PRO A 597 -6.21 43.33 -3.36
C PRO A 597 -5.95 44.12 -2.07
N ALA A 598 -6.57 45.29 -1.96
CA ALA A 598 -6.52 46.08 -0.73
C ALA A 598 -7.03 45.27 0.47
N GLY A 599 -6.32 45.36 1.61
CA GLY A 599 -6.59 44.57 2.80
C GLY A 599 -5.82 43.24 2.86
N CYS A 600 -5.03 42.95 1.84
CA CYS A 600 -3.92 42.00 1.85
C CYS A 600 -2.58 42.76 1.84
#